data_AF-A0A7X4LQ15-F1
#
_entry.id   AF-A0A7X4LQ15-F1
#
_cell.length_a   1.000
_cell.length_b   1.000
_cell.length_c   1.000
_cell.angle_alpha   90.00
_cell.angle_beta   90.00
_cell.angle_gamma   90.00
#
_symmetry.space_group_name_H-M   'P 1'
#
loop_
_entity.id
_entity.type
_entity.pdbx_description
1 polymer ?
#
loop_
_entity_poly.entity_id
_entity_poly.type
_entity_poly.pdbx_seq_one_letter_code
_entity_poly.pdbx_strand_id
1 'polypeptide(L)' 'MAWKETCVMDLKIKFISDWLSGRYTKTLLSSKYSISRPTVDKWIARYSQYGPSGLYE' A
#
# COMPACT_ATOMS: atom_id res chain seq x y z
N MET A 1 17.94 -18.76 -10.21
CA MET A 1 16.47 -18.58 -10.30
C MET A 1 16.17 -17.20 -9.78
N ALA A 2 15.59 -16.32 -10.59
CA ALA A 2 15.37 -14.92 -10.24
C ALA A 2 14.20 -14.82 -9.25
N TRP A 3 14.50 -14.94 -7.95
CA TRP A 3 13.53 -14.64 -6.91
C TRP A 3 13.15 -13.16 -7.05
N LYS A 4 11.99 -12.91 -7.68
CA LYS A 4 11.28 -11.63 -7.56
C LYS A 4 10.75 -11.57 -6.13
N GLU A 5 11.65 -11.36 -5.18
CA GLU A 5 11.32 -10.71 -3.93
C GLU A 5 10.90 -9.29 -4.30
N THR A 6 9.66 -9.14 -4.76
CA THR A 6 9.02 -7.83 -4.71
C THR A 6 8.92 -7.54 -3.24
N CYS A 7 9.90 -6.80 -2.71
CA CYS A 7 9.98 -6.46 -1.31
C CYS A 7 8.61 -5.92 -0.91
N VAL A 8 8.05 -6.39 0.21
CA VAL A 8 6.73 -5.95 0.71
C VAL A 8 6.67 -4.41 0.77
N MET A 9 7.82 -3.78 0.99
CA MET A 9 8.01 -2.34 0.93
C MET A 9 7.73 -1.70 -0.44
N ASP A 10 8.20 -2.30 -1.54
CA ASP A 10 7.95 -1.82 -2.90
C ASP A 10 6.44 -1.85 -3.23
N LEU A 11 5.76 -2.88 -2.76
CA LEU A 11 4.31 -3.02 -2.90
C LEU A 11 3.56 -1.95 -2.09
N LYS A 12 3.98 -1.69 -0.85
CA LYS A 12 3.46 -0.61 0.01
C LYS A 12 3.67 0.77 -0.63
N ILE A 13 4.85 1.04 -1.19
CA ILE A 13 5.17 2.31 -1.85
C ILE A 13 4.30 2.50 -3.10
N LYS A 14 4.20 1.49 -3.97
CA LYS A 14 3.29 1.54 -5.13
C LYS A 14 1.85 1.76 -4.71
N PHE A 15 1.37 1.03 -3.71
CA PHE A 15 0.02 1.15 -3.19
C PHE A 15 -0.29 2.60 -2.75
N ILE A 16 0.60 3.21 -1.96
CA ILE A 16 0.41 4.58 -1.49
C ILE A 16 0.52 5.58 -2.63
N SER A 17 1.43 5.38 -3.59
CA SER A 17 1.50 6.23 -4.79
C SER A 17 0.20 6.20 -5.60
N ASP A 18 -0.38 5.01 -5.80
CA ASP A 18 -1.68 4.86 -6.47
C ASP A 18 -2.82 5.51 -5.66
N TRP A 19 -2.81 5.39 -4.33
CA TRP A 19 -3.78 6.07 -3.45
C TRP A 19 -3.67 7.59 -3.54
N LEU A 20 -2.44 8.13 -3.49
CA LEU A 20 -2.18 9.57 -3.60
C LEU A 20 -2.55 10.15 -4.96
N SER A 21 -2.54 9.34 -6.01
CA SER A 21 -3.04 9.76 -7.33
C SER A 21 -4.53 10.13 -7.31
N GLY A 22 -5.30 9.73 -6.28
CA GLY A 22 -6.74 9.99 -6.16
C GLY A 22 -7.59 9.28 -7.21
N ARG A 23 -6.99 8.43 -8.05
CA ARG A 23 -7.65 7.72 -9.16
C ARG A 23 -8.32 6.42 -8.73
N TYR A 24 -8.02 5.94 -7.53
CA TYR A 24 -8.48 4.63 -7.04
C TYR A 24 -9.15 4.75 -5.68
N THR A 25 -10.24 4.00 -5.50
CA THR A 25 -10.90 3.86 -4.20
C THR A 25 -10.28 2.73 -3.39
N LYS A 26 -10.48 2.72 -2.07
CA LYS A 26 -10.00 1.66 -1.17
C LYS A 26 -10.41 0.25 -1.65
N THR A 27 -11.62 0.10 -2.19
CA THR A 27 -12.12 -1.18 -2.74
C THR A 27 -11.35 -1.61 -3.98
N LEU A 28 -11.09 -0.69 -4.92
CA LEU A 28 -10.32 -0.99 -6.12
C LEU A 28 -8.87 -1.34 -5.78
N LEU A 29 -8.25 -0.61 -4.84
CA LEU A 29 -6.89 -0.92 -4.40
C LEU A 29 -6.81 -2.26 -3.66
N SER A 30 -7.77 -2.56 -2.80
CA SER A 30 -7.87 -3.86 -2.12
C SER A 30 -7.89 -5.02 -3.12
N SER A 31 -8.70 -4.93 -4.18
CA SER A 31 -8.73 -5.94 -5.24
C SER A 31 -7.47 -5.94 -6.12
N LYS A 32 -6.93 -4.77 -6.48
CA LYS A 32 -5.76 -4.63 -7.37
C LYS A 32 -4.49 -5.21 -6.75
N TYR A 33 -4.32 -5.04 -5.44
CA TYR A 33 -3.15 -5.52 -4.72
C TYR A 33 -3.42 -6.83 -3.94
N SER A 34 -4.63 -7.40 -4.04
CA SER A 34 -5.07 -8.55 -3.23
C SER A 34 -4.82 -8.37 -1.73
N ILE A 35 -5.03 -7.14 -1.23
CA ILE A 35 -4.86 -6.77 0.17
C ILE A 35 -6.23 -6.69 0.84
N SER A 36 -6.36 -7.22 2.04
CA SER A 36 -7.59 -7.09 2.83
C SER A 36 -7.92 -5.62 3.14
N ARG A 37 -9.19 -5.26 3.09
CA ARG A 37 -9.71 -3.93 3.50
C ARG A 37 -9.14 -3.40 4.83
N PRO A 38 -9.06 -4.17 5.93
CA PRO A 38 -8.47 -3.67 7.17
C PRO A 38 -6.98 -3.31 7.05
N THR A 39 -6.22 -4.04 6.23
CA THR A 39 -4.80 -3.74 5.97
C THR A 39 -4.65 -2.46 5.16
N VAL A 40 -5.52 -2.24 4.16
CA VAL A 40 -5.59 -0.99 3.39
C VAL A 40 -5.82 0.21 4.33
N ASP A 41 -6.81 0.12 5.23
CA ASP A 41 -7.06 1.17 6.20
C ASP A 41 -5.88 1.38 7.16
N LYS A 42 -5.24 0.31 7.65
CA LYS A 42 -4.03 0.42 8.48
C LYS A 42 -2.93 1.19 7.76
N TRP A 43 -2.64 0.88 6.50
CA TRP A 43 -1.58 1.53 5.73
C TRP A 43 -1.87 2.99 5.46
N ILE A 44 -3.11 3.33 5.09
CA ILE A 44 -3.53 4.73 4.87
C ILE A 44 -3.44 5.52 6.17
N ALA A 45 -3.96 4.97 7.28
CA ALA A 45 -3.93 5.62 8.58
C ALA A 45 -2.49 5.83 9.09
N ARG A 46 -1.60 4.84 8.87
CA ARG A 46 -0.17 4.93 9.19
C ARG A 46 0.53 5.98 8.35
N TYR A 47 0.29 5.97 7.05
CA TYR A 47 0.85 6.96 6.13
C TYR A 47 0.37 8.38 6.48
N SER A 48 -0.90 8.53 6.87
CA SER A 48 -1.43 9.84 7.29
C SER A 48 -0.81 10.35 8.60
N GLN A 49 -0.36 9.47 9.50
CA GLN A 49 0.20 9.84 10.80
C GLN A 49 1.72 10.04 10.76
N TYR A 50 2.44 9.15 10.06
CA TYR A 50 3.90 9.06 10.08
C TYR A 50 4.53 9.30 8.69
N GLY A 51 3.72 9.55 7.66
CA GLY A 51 4.20 9.66 6.28
C GLY A 51 4.77 8.33 5.76
N PRO A 52 5.74 8.37 4.82
CA PRO A 52 6.35 7.18 4.26
C PRO A 52 7.05 6.30 5.32
N SER A 53 7.52 6.89 6.43
CA SER A 53 8.11 6.17 7.57
C SER A 53 7.14 5.16 8.20
N GLY A 54 5.83 5.44 8.17
CA GLY A 54 4.80 4.55 8.71
C GLY A 54 4.63 3.23 7.95
N LEU A 55 5.25 3.08 6.78
CA LEU A 55 5.19 1.89 5.93
C LEU A 55 6.35 0.91 6.19
N TYR A 56 7.43 1.34 6.85
CA TYR A 56 8.63 0.54 7.09
C TYR A 56 8.50 -0.50 8.23
N GLU A 57 7.32 -0.66 8.84
CA GLU A 57 7.04 -1.71 9.83
C GLU A 57 7.00 -3.12 9.23
#